data_AF-A0A2D6P3V1-F1
#
_entry.id   AF-A0A2D6P3V1-F1
#
_cell.length_a   1.000
_cell.length_b   1.000
_cell.length_c   1.000
_cell.angle_alpha   90.00
_cell.angle_beta   90.00
_cell.angle_gamma   90.00
#
_symmetry.space_group_name_H-M   'P 1'
#
loop_
_entity.id
_entity.type
_entity.pdbx_description
1 polymer ?
#
loop_
_entity_poly.entity_id
_entity_poly.type
_entity_poly.pdbx_seq_one_letter_code
_entity_poly.pdbx_strand_id
1 'polypeptide(L)'
;METRYIDENGIERRVYTPSYRAEFSEDEENYNYIDEKGYERFIDGRDLVSRHLAFHGIYCLNPEIYTLNFNEYDVHHEDEDRLNNSMDNLQLLTEKEHKELHRKRNFDKFDYGCFSGNAII
;
A
#
# COMPACT_ATOMS: atom_id res chain seq x y z
N MET A 1 -13.42 10.09 13.06
CA MET A 1 -13.60 11.00 14.21
C MET A 1 -12.22 11.25 14.80
N GLU A 2 -11.76 12.48 14.93
CA GLU A 2 -10.42 12.78 15.46
C GLU A 2 -10.44 12.73 16.99
N THR A 3 -9.59 11.90 17.59
CA THR A 3 -9.44 11.83 19.06
C THR A 3 -8.08 12.38 19.44
N ARG A 4 -8.05 13.26 20.44
CA ARG A 4 -6.84 13.90 20.96
C ARG A 4 -6.56 13.40 22.37
N TYR A 5 -5.32 13.05 22.65
CA TYR A 5 -4.86 12.69 23.99
C TYR A 5 -3.48 13.28 24.27
N ILE A 6 -3.15 13.44 25.55
CA ILE A 6 -1.83 13.91 26.01
C ILE A 6 -1.06 12.69 26.50
N ASP A 7 0.17 12.49 26.01
CA ASP A 7 1.02 11.40 26.46
C ASP A 7 1.69 11.69 27.81
N GLU A 8 2.42 10.70 28.34
CA GLU A 8 3.14 10.80 29.62
C GLU A 8 4.21 11.92 29.67
N ASN A 9 4.62 12.43 28.51
CA ASN A 9 5.59 13.53 28.38
C ASN A 9 4.92 14.89 28.19
N GLY A 10 3.58 14.95 28.23
CA GLY A 10 2.83 16.19 28.03
C GLY A 10 2.66 16.59 26.55
N ILE A 11 2.92 15.69 25.61
CA ILE A 11 2.80 15.97 24.17
C ILE A 11 1.39 15.62 23.70
N GLU A 12 0.72 16.56 23.04
CA GLU A 12 -0.58 16.32 22.40
C GLU A 12 -0.40 15.42 21.16
N ARG A 13 -1.03 14.25 21.18
CA ARG A 13 -1.07 13.31 20.07
C ARG A 13 -2.46 13.26 19.46
N ARG A 14 -2.50 13.21 18.12
CA ARG A 14 -3.73 13.05 17.35
C ARG A 14 -3.83 11.60 16.90
N VAL A 15 -4.87 10.90 17.31
CA VAL A 15 -5.23 9.59 16.75
C VAL A 15 -6.38 9.79 15.81
N TYR A 16 -6.14 9.45 14.55
CA TYR A 16 -7.24 9.26 13.64
C TYR A 16 -7.89 7.92 13.96
N THR A 17 -8.95 7.94 14.76
CA THR A 17 -9.89 6.82 14.83
C THR A 17 -10.82 6.93 13.62
N PRO A 18 -10.75 6.01 12.64
CA PRO A 18 -11.79 5.94 11.62
C PRO A 18 -13.11 5.85 12.36
N SER A 19 -14.09 6.66 11.98
CA SER A 19 -15.46 6.55 12.53
C SER A 19 -16.15 5.26 12.11
N TYR A 20 -15.43 4.34 11.45
CA TYR A 20 -15.88 3.01 11.14
C TYR A 20 -15.85 2.19 12.43
N ARG A 21 -16.93 2.31 13.20
CA ARG A 21 -17.28 1.36 14.24
C ARG A 21 -17.59 0.06 13.51
N ALA A 22 -16.58 -0.79 13.34
CA ALA A 22 -16.72 -2.12 12.78
C ALA A 22 -17.53 -2.98 13.77
N GLU A 23 -18.84 -2.77 13.80
CA GLU A 23 -19.76 -3.84 14.12
C GLU A 23 -19.74 -4.73 12.88
N PHE A 24 -18.77 -5.65 12.84
CA PHE A 24 -18.69 -6.70 11.83
C PHE A 24 -19.99 -7.51 11.92
N SER A 25 -20.97 -7.18 11.10
CA SER A 25 -22.11 -8.06 10.88
C SER A 25 -21.63 -9.20 9.98
N GLU A 26 -21.82 -10.44 10.41
CA GLU A 26 -21.33 -11.65 9.72
C GLU A 26 -21.97 -11.87 8.33
N ASP A 27 -22.92 -11.02 7.94
CA ASP A 27 -23.74 -11.16 6.73
C ASP A 27 -23.54 -10.02 5.69
N GLU A 28 -22.57 -9.11 5.85
CA GLU A 28 -22.28 -8.09 4.83
C GLU A 28 -21.51 -8.70 3.65
N GLU A 29 -22.25 -9.02 2.58
CA GLU A 29 -21.70 -9.37 1.27
C GLU A 29 -20.60 -8.38 0.88
N ASN A 30 -19.40 -8.91 0.63
CA ASN A 30 -18.17 -8.17 0.40
C ASN A 30 -18.36 -7.10 -0.70
N TYR A 31 -18.58 -5.85 -0.30
CA TYR A 31 -18.89 -4.72 -1.19
C TYR A 31 -17.65 -4.20 -1.92
N ASN A 32 -16.90 -5.08 -2.58
CA ASN A 32 -15.73 -4.73 -3.36
C ASN A 32 -15.98 -4.90 -4.85
N TYR A 33 -15.33 -4.08 -5.67
CA TYR A 33 -15.28 -4.26 -7.12
C TYR A 33 -13.86 -4.10 -7.64
N ILE A 34 -13.58 -4.74 -8.78
CA ILE A 34 -12.31 -4.56 -9.48
C ILE A 34 -12.47 -3.42 -10.49
N ASP A 35 -11.61 -2.41 -10.38
CA ASP A 35 -11.62 -1.27 -11.29
C ASP A 35 -11.02 -1.61 -12.66
N GLU A 36 -11.12 -0.68 -13.61
CA GLU A 36 -10.55 -0.82 -14.96
C GLU A 36 -9.01 -0.97 -14.97
N LYS A 37 -8.35 -0.68 -13.84
CA LYS A 37 -6.90 -0.82 -13.65
C LYS A 37 -6.56 -2.12 -12.92
N GLY A 38 -7.52 -2.99 -12.64
CA GLY A 38 -7.30 -4.27 -11.98
C GLY A 38 -7.04 -4.17 -10.48
N TYR A 39 -7.46 -3.09 -9.82
CA TYR A 39 -7.38 -2.95 -8.37
C TYR A 39 -8.72 -3.18 -7.70
N GLU A 40 -8.70 -3.85 -6.55
CA GLU A 40 -9.85 -4.00 -5.68
C GLU A 40 -10.16 -2.69 -4.93
N ARG A 41 -11.42 -2.25 -4.99
CA ARG A 41 -11.93 -1.03 -4.36
C ARG A 41 -13.19 -1.29 -3.56
N PHE A 42 -13.37 -0.54 -2.48
CA PHE A 42 -14.64 -0.49 -1.77
C PHE A 42 -15.70 0.24 -2.61
N ILE A 43 -16.93 -0.29 -2.64
CA ILE A 43 -18.06 0.28 -3.40
C ILE A 43 -18.46 1.67 -2.89
N ASP A 44 -18.35 1.92 -1.58
CA ASP A 44 -18.77 3.15 -0.93
C ASP A 44 -17.74 4.29 -1.04
N GLY A 45 -16.44 3.97 -1.02
CA GLY A 45 -15.38 4.95 -0.83
C GLY A 45 -14.53 5.27 -2.06
N ARG A 46 -14.59 4.49 -3.15
CA ARG A 46 -13.58 4.47 -4.23
C ARG A 46 -12.14 4.24 -3.74
N ASP A 47 -11.93 4.02 -2.46
CA ASP A 47 -10.62 3.76 -1.88
C ASP A 47 -10.15 2.36 -2.25
N LEU A 48 -8.83 2.22 -2.37
CA LEU A 48 -8.18 0.94 -2.64
C LEU A 48 -8.21 0.09 -1.37
N VAL A 49 -8.65 -1.18 -1.51
CA VAL A 49 -8.63 -2.15 -0.41
C VAL A 49 -7.22 -2.31 0.13
N SER A 50 -6.24 -2.46 -0.76
CA SER A 50 -4.82 -2.53 -0.39
C SER A 50 -4.34 -1.33 0.45
N ARG A 51 -4.80 -0.12 0.12
CA ARG A 51 -4.42 1.11 0.83
C ARG A 51 -5.04 1.17 2.23
N HIS A 52 -6.27 0.72 2.37
CA HIS A 52 -6.91 0.61 3.68
C HIS A 52 -6.21 -0.41 4.58
N LEU A 53 -5.93 -1.60 4.04
CA LEU A 53 -5.22 -2.66 4.77
C LEU A 53 -3.81 -2.23 5.17
N ALA A 54 -3.05 -1.65 4.24
CA ALA A 54 -1.70 -1.16 4.54
C ALA A 54 -1.68 -0.03 5.59
N PHE A 55 -2.67 0.86 5.57
CA PHE A 55 -2.79 1.89 6.60
C PHE A 55 -2.99 1.27 7.99
N HIS A 56 -3.98 0.39 8.13
CA HIS A 56 -4.34 -0.15 9.43
C HIS A 56 -3.38 -1.21 9.97
N GLY A 57 -2.89 -2.10 9.10
CA GLY A 57 -2.07 -3.23 9.53
C GLY A 57 -0.57 -3.06 9.36
N ILE A 58 -0.09 -2.02 8.66
CA ILE A 58 1.36 -1.75 8.52
C ILE A 58 1.69 -0.39 9.14
N TYR A 59 1.10 0.69 8.60
CA TYR A 59 1.46 2.06 8.97
C TYR A 59 1.14 2.36 10.43
N CYS A 60 -0.11 2.12 10.87
CA CYS A 60 -0.54 2.41 12.23
C CYS A 60 0.16 1.55 13.30
N LEU A 61 0.64 0.36 12.93
CA LEU A 61 1.32 -0.55 13.85
C LEU A 61 2.80 -0.22 14.06
N ASN A 62 3.43 0.54 13.15
CA ASN A 62 4.87 0.83 13.18
C ASN A 62 5.18 2.34 13.03
N PRO A 63 4.63 3.22 13.89
CA PRO A 63 4.75 4.67 13.75
C PRO A 63 6.19 5.20 13.85
N GLU A 64 7.10 4.48 14.49
CA GLU A 64 8.52 4.81 14.59
C GLU A 64 9.31 4.54 13.31
N ILE A 65 8.81 3.63 12.45
CA ILE A 65 9.41 3.30 11.16
C ILE A 65 8.90 4.28 10.09
N TYR A 66 7.59 4.55 10.10
CA TYR A 66 6.93 5.40 9.10
C TYR A 66 6.79 6.84 9.57
N THR A 67 7.85 7.62 9.33
CA THR A 67 7.96 9.01 9.82
C THR A 67 7.23 10.05 8.96
N LEU A 68 6.87 9.72 7.72
CA LEU A 68 6.12 10.62 6.83
C LEU A 68 4.61 10.40 6.98
N ASN A 69 3.82 11.34 6.46
CA ASN A 69 2.38 11.12 6.36
C ASN A 69 2.09 9.93 5.43
N PHE A 70 1.03 9.17 5.71
CA PHE A 70 0.63 8.02 4.89
C PHE A 70 0.43 8.34 3.38
N ASN A 71 0.08 9.58 3.04
CA ASN A 71 -0.04 10.03 1.65
C ASN A 71 1.28 10.15 0.89
N GLU A 72 2.41 10.14 1.59
CA GLU A 72 3.75 10.14 1.00
C GLU A 72 4.26 8.72 0.69
N TYR A 73 3.48 7.70 1.02
CA TYR A 73 3.79 6.30 0.74
C TYR A 73 2.87 5.72 -0.35
N ASP A 74 3.50 4.97 -1.24
CA ASP A 74 2.89 4.07 -2.19
C ASP A 74 2.76 2.67 -1.57
N VAL A 75 1.65 2.00 -1.83
CA VAL A 75 1.46 0.59 -1.47
C VAL A 75 1.95 -0.25 -2.65
N HIS A 76 2.96 -1.07 -2.39
CA HIS A 76 3.56 -1.99 -3.34
C HIS A 76 3.11 -3.42 -3.03
N HIS A 77 2.65 -4.14 -4.05
CA HIS A 77 2.42 -5.58 -4.01
C HIS A 77 3.71 -6.29 -4.40
N GLU A 78 4.34 -7.03 -3.47
CA GLU A 78 5.65 -7.64 -3.69
C GLU A 78 5.64 -8.64 -4.86
N ASP A 79 4.57 -9.42 -4.96
CA ASP A 79 4.33 -10.43 -6.01
C ASP A 79 3.80 -9.87 -7.34
N GLU A 80 3.59 -8.55 -7.44
CA GLU A 80 2.97 -7.86 -8.59
C GLU A 80 1.49 -8.24 -8.86
N ASP A 81 0.85 -9.05 -8.01
CA ASP A 81 -0.56 -9.37 -8.09
C ASP A 81 -1.40 -8.36 -7.28
N ARG A 82 -2.11 -7.49 -8.00
CA ARG A 82 -2.94 -6.42 -7.43
C ARG A 82 -4.13 -6.92 -6.62
N LEU A 83 -4.50 -8.20 -6.78
CA LEU A 83 -5.59 -8.83 -6.06
C LEU A 83 -5.12 -9.58 -4.81
N ASN A 84 -3.81 -9.82 -4.66
CA ASN A 84 -3.24 -10.40 -3.44
C ASN A 84 -3.05 -9.32 -2.38
N ASN A 85 -4.13 -9.00 -1.68
CA ASN A 85 -4.16 -8.00 -0.62
C ASN A 85 -3.74 -8.53 0.77
N SER A 86 -3.05 -9.68 0.83
CA SER A 86 -2.49 -10.19 2.09
C SER A 86 -1.50 -9.19 2.68
N MET A 87 -1.56 -8.97 4.00
CA MET A 87 -0.67 -8.05 4.71
C MET A 87 0.81 -8.33 4.45
N ASP A 88 1.19 -9.60 4.37
CA ASP A 88 2.57 -10.03 4.13
C ASP A 88 3.02 -9.80 2.67
N ASN A 89 2.10 -9.50 1.76
CA ASN A 89 2.39 -9.17 0.36
C ASN A 89 2.40 -7.66 0.10
N LEU A 90 1.98 -6.85 1.07
CA LEU A 90 1.92 -5.40 0.96
C LEU A 90 3.15 -4.76 1.61
N GLN A 91 3.72 -3.79 0.91
CA GLN A 91 4.85 -3.01 1.41
C GLN A 91 4.59 -1.52 1.21
N LEU A 92 4.89 -0.70 2.22
CA LEU A 92 4.88 0.75 2.09
C LEU A 92 6.24 1.27 1.65
N LEU A 93 6.28 1.95 0.52
CA LEU A 93 7.48 2.52 -0.06
C LEU A 93 7.24 4.00 -0.35
N THR A 94 8.26 4.83 -0.17
CA THR A 94 8.23 6.19 -0.71
C THR A 94 8.26 6.15 -2.23
N GLU A 95 7.80 7.21 -2.89
CA GLU A 95 7.86 7.32 -4.37
C GLU A 95 9.28 7.02 -4.90
N LYS A 96 10.30 7.53 -4.20
CA LYS A 96 11.70 7.30 -4.56
C LYS A 96 12.07 5.82 -4.48
N GLU A 97 11.74 5.15 -3.37
CA GLU A 97 12.02 3.72 -3.18
C GLU A 97 11.27 2.86 -4.20
N HIS A 98 10.00 3.16 -4.43
CA HIS A 98 9.17 2.44 -5.39
C HIS A 98 9.75 2.57 -6.82
N LYS A 99 10.20 3.77 -7.21
CA LYS A 99 10.88 4.00 -8.49
C LYS A 99 12.23 3.29 -8.59
N GLU A 100 13.01 3.26 -7.51
CA GLU A 100 14.28 2.53 -7.49
C GLU A 100 14.09 1.01 -7.60
N LEU A 101 13.05 0.47 -6.97
CA LEU A 101 12.67 -0.94 -7.04
C LEU A 101 12.28 -1.33 -8.48
N HIS A 102 11.42 -0.55 -9.12
CA HIS A 102 11.06 -0.77 -10.53
C HIS A 102 12.24 -0.59 -11.49
N ARG A 103 13.16 0.35 -11.20
CA ARG A 103 14.37 0.52 -12.01
C ARG A 103 15.27 -0.72 -11.93
N LYS A 104 15.45 -1.31 -10.73
CA LYS A 104 16.23 -2.54 -10.56
C LYS A 104 15.58 -3.72 -11.29
N ARG A 105 14.28 -3.94 -11.10
CA ARG A 105 13.53 -5.02 -11.79
C ARG A 105 13.57 -4.90 -13.31
N ASN A 106 13.51 -3.69 -13.86
CA ASN A 106 13.63 -3.49 -15.30
C ASN A 106 15.04 -3.78 -15.81
N PHE A 107 16.08 -3.52 -15.01
CA PHE A 107 17.46 -3.84 -15.40
C PHE A 107 17.68 -5.37 -15.45
N ASP A 108 17.09 -6.11 -14.50
CA ASP A 108 17.15 -7.58 -14.46
C ASP A 108 16.36 -8.23 -15.62
N LYS A 109 15.34 -7.55 -16.15
CA LYS A 109 14.57 -8.00 -17.32
C LYS A 109 15.32 -7.82 -18.66
N PHE A 110 16.44 -7.09 -18.70
CA PHE A 110 17.24 -6.87 -19.92
C PHE A 110 18.39 -7.87 -20.13
N ASP A 111 18.65 -8.80 -19.21
CA ASP A 111 19.79 -9.73 -19.33
C ASP A 111 19.47 -11.09 -20.00
N TYR A 112 18.30 -11.23 -20.62
CA TYR A 112 17.93 -12.43 -21.41
C TYR A 112 17.41 -12.12 -22.83
N GLY A 113 18.00 -11.15 -23.54
CA GLY A 113 17.82 -11.13 -24.99
C GLY A 113 18.15 -9.84 -25.73
N CYS A 114 19.44 -9.50 -25.87
CA CYS A 114 19.92 -8.85 -27.09
C CYS A 114 21.47 -8.88 -27.21
N PHE A 115 22.06 -10.07 -27.29
CA PHE A 115 23.34 -10.27 -27.99
C PHE A 115 23.07 -11.07 -29.26
N SER A 116 22.47 -10.42 -30.25
CA SER A 116 22.63 -10.83 -31.65
C SER A 116 23.09 -9.61 -32.45
N GLY A 117 24.27 -9.11 -32.09
CA GLY A 117 25.03 -8.25 -32.98
C GLY A 117 25.51 -9.06 -34.17
N ASN A 118 24.74 -9.08 -35.26
CA ASN A 118 25.27 -9.43 -36.56
C ASN A 118 26.13 -8.26 -37.04
N ALA A 119 27.43 -8.36 -36.80
CA ALA A 119 28.42 -7.63 -37.59
C ALA A 119 28.47 -8.29 -38.97
N ILE A 120 27.95 -7.61 -40.00
CA ILE A 120 28.31 -7.87 -41.38
C ILE A 120 29.07 -6.64 -41.85
N ILE A 121 30.36 -6.84 -42.14
CA ILE A 121 31.25 -5.92 -42.84
C ILE A 121 31.00 -6.09 -44.34
#